data_AF-A0A9D6DVZ6-F1
#
_entry.id   AF-A0A9D6DVZ6-F1
#
_cell.length_a   1.000
_cell.length_b   1.000
_cell.length_c   1.000
_cell.angle_alpha   90.00
_cell.angle_beta   90.00
_cell.angle_gamma   90.00
#
_symmetry.space_group_name_H-M   'P 1'
#
loop_
_entity.id
_entity.type
_entity.pdbx_description
1 polymer ?
#
loop_
_entity_poly.entity_id
_entity_poly.type
_entity_poly.pdbx_seq_one_letter_code
_entity_poly.pdbx_strand_id
1 'polypeptide(L)'
;MSNRGTTLKEIGEFGLIARIGKWARCDRSVLCGIGDDAAVLRGDLKQDLLLAADMLIEDRHFRIGEATPFEIGWKAVAVNISDIAAMGGVPRHLVVSVGLPDSLSLDFIGRMYRGMRAVSRLYGVNLVGGDTNRADRLVVSVAILGEVPRGRAVLRSGARAGDVIFVTGGLGGSYRSGKHLRFRPRLKESRFLVRRFGPHAMIDVSDGVASDLRRICEASHVGAVLSHEAIPLNPGVPSVERALGDGEDFELLFCLPPGKAARLAAHPPKGLGPFHPIGKIVPKSLGVKILREGRVPRDLGEGFDHFK
;
A
#
# COMPACT_ATOMS: atom_id res chain seq x y z
N MET A 1 16.72 -25.35 -16.03
CA MET A 1 15.44 -25.94 -16.48
C MET A 1 14.80 -24.97 -17.46
N SER A 2 14.37 -25.47 -18.62
CA SER A 2 13.90 -24.68 -19.76
C SER A 2 12.60 -23.93 -19.44
N ASN A 3 12.62 -22.58 -19.49
CA ASN A 3 11.44 -21.70 -19.38
C ASN A 3 10.49 -21.77 -20.60
N ARG A 4 10.71 -22.69 -21.55
CA ARG A 4 9.82 -22.81 -22.72
C ARG A 4 8.49 -23.45 -22.30
N GLY A 5 7.51 -22.62 -21.96
CA GLY A 5 6.12 -23.03 -21.76
C GLY A 5 5.40 -22.38 -20.59
N THR A 6 6.11 -21.87 -19.58
CA THR A 6 5.46 -21.29 -18.39
C THR A 6 4.92 -19.88 -18.68
N THR A 7 3.62 -19.66 -18.45
CA THR A 7 2.95 -18.38 -18.71
C THR A 7 2.89 -17.48 -17.46
N LEU A 8 2.62 -16.18 -17.63
CA LEU A 8 2.43 -15.25 -16.51
C LEU A 8 1.22 -15.61 -15.65
N LYS A 9 0.15 -16.13 -16.25
CA LYS A 9 -1.05 -16.61 -15.56
C LYS A 9 -0.73 -17.75 -14.58
N GLU A 10 0.21 -18.63 -14.94
CA GLU A 10 0.59 -19.78 -14.11
C GLU A 10 1.45 -19.37 -12.91
N ILE A 11 2.33 -18.39 -13.09
CA ILE A 11 3.25 -17.96 -12.01
C ILE A 11 2.67 -16.86 -11.14
N GLY A 12 1.62 -16.18 -11.62
CA GLY A 12 1.04 -15.02 -10.96
C GLY A 12 2.00 -13.84 -10.92
N GLU A 13 1.51 -12.73 -10.38
CA GLU A 13 2.32 -11.52 -10.18
C GLU A 13 3.54 -11.78 -9.30
N PHE A 14 3.30 -12.42 -8.16
CA PHE A 14 4.32 -12.67 -7.15
C PHE A 14 5.45 -13.56 -7.67
N GLY A 15 5.11 -14.57 -8.47
CA GLY A 15 6.10 -15.42 -9.12
C GLY A 15 6.96 -14.66 -10.14
N LEU A 16 6.38 -13.69 -10.85
CA LEU A 16 7.12 -12.81 -11.74
C LEU A 16 8.04 -11.86 -10.97
N ILE A 17 7.53 -11.16 -9.94
CA ILE A 17 8.32 -10.24 -9.11
C ILE A 17 9.52 -10.96 -8.49
N ALA A 18 9.33 -12.16 -7.95
CA ALA A 18 10.41 -12.97 -7.39
C ALA A 18 11.49 -13.35 -8.43
N ARG A 19 11.11 -13.52 -9.71
CA ARG A 19 12.06 -13.76 -10.80
C ARG A 19 12.79 -12.48 -11.21
N ILE A 20 12.08 -11.36 -11.32
CA ILE A 20 12.69 -10.04 -11.58
C ILE A 20 13.71 -9.71 -10.51
N GLY A 21 13.39 -9.95 -9.23
CA GLY A 21 14.31 -9.75 -8.12
C GLY A 21 15.61 -10.57 -8.22
N LYS A 22 15.56 -11.75 -8.84
CA LYS A 22 16.76 -12.57 -9.10
C LYS A 22 17.60 -12.06 -10.28
N TRP A 23 16.99 -11.36 -11.23
CA TRP A 23 17.67 -10.74 -12.37
C TRP A 23 18.21 -9.35 -12.03
N ALA A 24 17.53 -8.64 -11.14
CA ALA A 24 17.96 -7.34 -10.66
C ALA A 24 19.28 -7.47 -9.89
N ARG A 25 20.28 -6.67 -10.27
CA ARG A 25 21.53 -6.53 -9.53
C ARG A 25 21.50 -5.19 -8.81
N CYS A 26 21.59 -5.24 -7.49
CA CYS A 26 21.72 -4.06 -6.65
C CYS A 26 23.16 -3.96 -6.13
N ASP A 27 23.70 -2.75 -6.05
CA ASP A 27 24.95 -2.49 -5.35
C ASP A 27 24.69 -1.99 -3.92
N ARG A 28 25.73 -1.50 -3.23
CA ARG A 28 25.64 -1.06 -1.83
C ARG A 28 24.83 0.22 -1.62
N SER A 29 24.41 0.90 -2.68
CA SER A 29 23.53 2.08 -2.61
C SER A 29 22.08 1.68 -2.35
N VAL A 30 21.68 0.44 -2.64
CA VAL A 30 20.33 -0.06 -2.36
C VAL A 30 20.33 -0.72 -0.98
N LEU A 31 19.64 -0.12 -0.02
CA LEU A 31 19.51 -0.63 1.35
C LEU A 31 18.37 -1.64 1.46
N CYS A 32 17.29 -1.43 0.71
CA CYS A 32 16.18 -2.37 0.52
C CYS A 32 15.70 -2.27 -0.93
N GLY A 33 15.68 -3.39 -1.64
CA GLY A 33 15.30 -3.46 -3.06
C GLY A 33 13.86 -3.91 -3.24
N ILE A 34 13.62 -4.72 -4.28
CA ILE A 34 12.32 -5.32 -4.57
C ILE A 34 11.81 -6.14 -3.38
N GLY A 35 10.56 -5.92 -2.97
CA GLY A 35 9.88 -6.71 -1.93
C GLY A 35 9.18 -5.88 -0.85
N ASP A 36 9.38 -4.57 -0.82
CA ASP A 36 8.73 -3.61 0.08
C ASP A 36 7.86 -2.59 -0.70
N ASP A 37 7.17 -1.67 -0.01
CA ASP A 37 6.29 -0.67 -0.67
C ASP A 37 7.10 0.37 -1.47
N ALA A 38 8.33 0.66 -1.03
CA ALA A 38 9.28 1.44 -1.79
C ALA A 38 10.69 0.87 -1.63
N ALA A 39 11.52 1.02 -2.66
CA ALA A 39 12.94 0.76 -2.52
C ALA A 39 13.56 1.81 -1.58
N VAL A 40 14.43 1.37 -0.69
CA VAL A 40 15.22 2.25 0.19
C VAL A 40 16.61 2.38 -0.39
N LEU A 41 16.97 3.59 -0.80
CA LEU A 41 18.27 3.93 -1.35
C LEU A 41 19.07 4.75 -0.32
N ARG A 42 20.38 4.54 -0.29
CA ARG A 42 21.29 5.31 0.54
C ARG A 42 21.27 6.76 0.08
N GLY A 43 20.81 7.65 0.96
CA GLY A 43 20.90 9.09 0.78
C GLY A 43 22.15 9.66 1.44
N ASP A 44 22.00 10.86 2.00
CA ASP A 44 23.07 11.56 2.70
C ASP A 44 23.25 11.05 4.15
N LEU A 45 24.01 11.79 4.96
CA LEU A 45 24.28 11.41 6.35
C LEU A 45 23.04 11.50 7.26
N LYS A 46 21.98 12.19 6.85
CA LYS A 46 20.77 12.45 7.65
C LYS A 46 19.57 11.60 7.19
N GLN A 47 19.49 11.29 5.89
CA GLN A 47 18.30 10.71 5.29
C GLN A 47 18.66 9.58 4.31
N ASP A 48 17.79 8.58 4.27
CA ASP A 48 17.71 7.64 3.15
C ASP A 48 16.58 8.08 2.21
N LEU A 49 16.69 7.69 0.94
CA LEU A 49 15.70 7.98 -0.09
C LEU A 49 14.75 6.79 -0.23
N LEU A 50 13.50 7.09 -0.55
CA LEU A 50 12.46 6.12 -0.84
C LEU A 50 12.01 6.30 -2.28
N LEU A 51 12.02 5.24 -3.07
CA LEU A 51 11.61 5.26 -4.47
C LEU A 51 10.50 4.24 -4.69
N ALA A 52 9.32 4.71 -5.08
CA ALA A 52 8.16 3.89 -5.41
C ALA A 52 7.63 4.27 -6.79
N ALA A 53 6.90 3.36 -7.43
CA ALA A 53 6.24 3.65 -8.69
C ALA A 53 5.00 2.75 -8.85
N ASP A 54 3.87 3.37 -9.16
CA ASP A 54 2.62 2.70 -9.50
C ASP A 54 2.14 3.08 -10.89
N MET A 55 1.38 2.16 -11.48
CA MET A 55 0.74 2.35 -12.77
C MET A 55 -0.77 2.12 -12.67
N LEU A 56 -1.54 3.13 -13.08
CA LEU A 56 -2.97 3.02 -13.27
C LEU A 56 -3.30 2.86 -14.75
N ILE A 57 -4.09 1.84 -15.04
CA ILE A 57 -4.51 1.44 -16.37
C ILE A 57 -6.04 1.52 -16.44
N GLU A 58 -6.56 2.18 -17.46
CA GLU A 58 -7.98 2.19 -17.80
C GLU A 58 -8.55 0.75 -17.90
N ASP A 59 -9.79 0.56 -17.48
CA ASP A 59 -10.49 -0.74 -17.38
C ASP A 59 -9.92 -1.73 -16.35
N ARG A 60 -8.83 -1.38 -15.67
CA ARG A 60 -8.27 -2.15 -14.54
C ARG A 60 -8.41 -1.41 -13.22
N HIS A 61 -7.97 -0.17 -13.16
CA HIS A 61 -7.91 0.62 -11.93
C HIS A 61 -8.99 1.71 -11.87
N PHE A 62 -9.51 2.11 -13.02
CA PHE A 62 -10.60 3.07 -13.18
C PHE A 62 -11.23 2.88 -14.57
N ARG A 63 -12.43 3.42 -14.78
CA ARG A 63 -13.02 3.57 -16.12
C ARG A 63 -13.34 5.02 -16.42
N ILE A 64 -13.04 5.46 -17.63
CA ILE A 64 -13.46 6.77 -18.09
C ILE A 64 -14.99 6.79 -18.16
N GLY A 65 -15.61 7.82 -17.58
CA GLY A 65 -17.07 7.95 -17.46
C GLY A 65 -17.61 7.50 -16.11
N GLU A 66 -16.97 6.51 -15.46
CA GLU A 66 -17.24 6.17 -14.05
C GLU A 66 -16.43 7.08 -13.11
N ALA A 67 -15.15 7.28 -13.41
CA ALA A 67 -14.27 8.21 -12.70
C ALA A 67 -14.12 9.52 -13.47
N THR A 68 -14.18 10.64 -12.75
CA THR A 68 -13.87 11.95 -13.35
C THR A 68 -12.36 12.06 -13.66
N PRO A 69 -11.94 12.89 -14.62
CA PRO A 69 -10.52 13.05 -14.91
C PRO A 69 -9.75 13.54 -13.68
N PHE A 70 -10.36 14.42 -12.88
CA PHE A 70 -9.78 14.88 -11.62
C PHE A 70 -9.53 13.73 -10.65
N GLU A 71 -10.48 12.80 -10.50
CA GLU A 71 -10.33 11.60 -9.67
C GLU A 71 -9.20 10.70 -10.16
N ILE A 72 -9.12 10.47 -11.46
CA ILE A 72 -8.04 9.67 -12.05
C ILE A 72 -6.68 10.30 -11.69
N GLY A 73 -6.55 11.62 -11.86
CA GLY A 73 -5.33 12.34 -11.50
C GLY A 73 -5.06 12.39 -10.00
N TRP A 74 -6.09 12.49 -9.16
CA TRP A 74 -5.96 12.41 -7.71
C TRP A 74 -5.43 11.03 -7.29
N LYS A 75 -6.08 9.96 -7.74
CA LYS A 75 -5.72 8.58 -7.42
C LYS A 75 -4.29 8.26 -7.86
N ALA A 76 -3.90 8.63 -9.09
CA ALA A 76 -2.57 8.35 -9.64
C ALA A 76 -1.42 8.83 -8.74
N VAL A 77 -1.58 9.99 -8.10
CA VAL A 77 -0.59 10.50 -7.16
C VAL A 77 -0.81 9.97 -5.74
N ALA A 78 -2.07 9.80 -5.32
CA ALA A 78 -2.40 9.36 -3.97
C ALA A 78 -1.85 7.96 -3.65
N VAL A 79 -1.93 7.01 -4.58
CA VAL A 79 -1.42 5.62 -4.39
C VAL A 79 0.08 5.62 -4.09
N ASN A 80 0.87 6.35 -4.87
CA ASN A 80 2.30 6.52 -4.64
C ASN A 80 2.64 7.21 -3.31
N ILE A 81 1.83 8.19 -2.87
CA ILE A 81 2.02 8.81 -1.54
C ILE A 81 1.71 7.79 -0.43
N SER A 82 0.80 6.84 -0.67
CA SER A 82 0.48 5.75 0.25
C SER A 82 1.70 4.86 0.49
N ASP A 83 2.41 4.46 -0.56
CA ASP A 83 3.66 3.68 -0.44
C ASP A 83 4.70 4.39 0.44
N ILE A 84 4.93 5.67 0.16
CA ILE A 84 5.88 6.47 0.96
C ILE A 84 5.42 6.58 2.42
N ALA A 85 4.11 6.66 2.66
CA ALA A 85 3.55 6.64 4.00
C ALA A 85 3.74 5.28 4.69
N ALA A 86 3.56 4.16 3.99
CA ALA A 86 3.79 2.80 4.49
C ALA A 86 5.24 2.58 4.96
N MET A 87 6.19 3.29 4.34
CA MET A 87 7.60 3.25 4.72
C MET A 87 7.99 4.23 5.84
N GLY A 88 7.04 5.00 6.39
CA GLY A 88 7.32 6.03 7.40
C GLY A 88 7.91 7.34 6.85
N GLY A 89 7.94 7.46 5.53
CA GLY A 89 8.61 8.52 4.79
C GLY A 89 7.86 9.84 4.73
N VAL A 90 8.47 10.78 4.01
CA VAL A 90 7.85 12.03 3.58
C VAL A 90 8.04 12.15 2.07
N PRO A 91 6.96 12.22 1.27
CA PRO A 91 7.08 12.37 -0.18
C PRO A 91 7.61 13.76 -0.54
N ARG A 92 8.37 13.86 -1.64
CA ARG A 92 9.06 15.10 -2.05
C ARG A 92 8.78 15.47 -3.49
N HIS A 93 9.08 14.56 -4.41
CA HIS A 93 9.05 14.81 -5.84
C HIS A 93 8.42 13.62 -6.54
N LEU A 94 7.71 13.87 -7.63
CA LEU A 94 7.19 12.82 -8.50
C LEU A 94 7.38 13.20 -9.96
N VAL A 95 7.45 12.18 -10.80
CA VAL A 95 7.35 12.29 -12.25
C VAL A 95 6.14 11.53 -12.74
N VAL A 96 5.51 12.01 -13.81
CA VAL A 96 4.28 11.42 -14.36
C VAL A 96 4.52 11.05 -15.82
N SER A 97 4.46 9.76 -16.12
CA SER A 97 4.49 9.23 -17.48
C SER A 97 3.08 8.84 -17.91
N VAL A 98 2.60 9.39 -19.03
CA VAL A 98 1.25 9.11 -19.53
C VAL A 98 1.27 8.48 -20.93
N GLY A 99 0.49 7.42 -21.10
CA GLY A 99 0.04 6.91 -22.39
C GLY A 99 -1.38 7.41 -22.65
N LEU A 100 -1.60 8.12 -23.75
CA LEU A 100 -2.86 8.82 -24.03
C LEU A 100 -3.46 8.37 -25.37
N PRO A 101 -4.75 8.01 -25.41
CA PRO A 101 -5.52 8.00 -26.66
C PRO A 101 -5.56 9.39 -27.27
N ASP A 102 -5.40 9.49 -28.59
CA ASP A 102 -5.44 10.75 -29.33
C ASP A 102 -6.84 11.38 -29.39
N SER A 103 -7.87 10.62 -29.01
CA SER A 103 -9.25 11.08 -28.86
C SER A 103 -9.52 11.87 -27.57
N LEU A 104 -8.59 11.88 -26.60
CA LEU A 104 -8.78 12.61 -25.35
C LEU A 104 -8.65 14.14 -25.56
N SER A 105 -9.59 14.88 -25.00
CA SER A 105 -9.58 16.34 -25.10
C SER A 105 -8.54 16.99 -24.18
N LEU A 106 -8.06 18.18 -24.55
CA LEU A 106 -7.18 18.97 -23.70
C LEU A 106 -7.83 19.33 -22.35
N ASP A 107 -9.15 19.53 -22.30
CA ASP A 107 -9.87 19.75 -21.03
C ASP A 107 -9.83 18.52 -20.13
N PHE A 108 -9.95 17.31 -20.69
CA PHE A 108 -9.79 16.07 -19.93
C PHE A 108 -8.40 16.03 -19.27
N ILE A 109 -7.34 16.24 -20.05
CA ILE A 109 -5.96 16.26 -19.56
C ILE A 109 -5.76 17.34 -18.50
N GLY A 110 -6.27 18.56 -18.76
CA GLY A 110 -6.22 19.66 -17.82
C GLY A 110 -6.90 19.35 -16.49
N ARG A 111 -8.07 18.71 -16.50
CA ARG A 111 -8.79 18.26 -15.30
C ARG A 111 -8.01 17.19 -14.53
N MET A 112 -7.38 16.26 -15.24
CA MET A 112 -6.56 15.22 -14.64
C MET A 112 -5.36 15.80 -13.90
N TYR A 113 -4.58 16.68 -14.56
CA TYR A 113 -3.46 17.35 -13.91
C TYR A 113 -3.90 18.29 -12.77
N ARG A 114 -5.11 18.87 -12.82
CA ARG A 114 -5.69 19.59 -11.67
C ARG A 114 -5.90 18.67 -10.46
N GLY A 115 -6.34 17.42 -10.68
CA GLY A 115 -6.44 16.40 -9.65
C GLY A 115 -5.10 16.06 -9.02
N MET A 116 -4.09 15.78 -9.86
CA MET A 116 -2.71 15.52 -9.44
C MET A 116 -2.14 16.68 -8.62
N ARG A 117 -2.32 17.92 -9.10
CA ARG A 117 -1.86 19.13 -8.42
C ARG A 117 -2.54 19.32 -7.07
N ALA A 118 -3.83 19.03 -6.97
CA ALA A 118 -4.59 19.22 -5.73
C ALA A 118 -4.07 18.33 -4.60
N VAL A 119 -3.87 17.03 -4.88
CA VAL A 119 -3.32 16.09 -3.88
C VAL A 119 -1.84 16.37 -3.62
N SER A 120 -1.05 16.69 -4.66
CA SER A 120 0.36 17.06 -4.51
C SER A 120 0.53 18.26 -3.57
N ARG A 121 -0.29 19.31 -3.74
CA ARG A 121 -0.29 20.48 -2.85
C ARG A 121 -0.70 20.13 -1.41
N LEU A 122 -1.66 19.22 -1.24
CA LEU A 122 -2.12 18.80 0.09
C LEU A 122 -0.99 18.13 0.90
N TYR A 123 -0.10 17.40 0.22
CA TYR A 123 0.99 16.64 0.85
C TYR A 123 2.38 17.27 0.64
N GLY A 124 2.47 18.43 -0.01
CA GLY A 124 3.73 19.15 -0.24
C GLY A 124 4.67 18.45 -1.22
N VAL A 125 4.11 17.74 -2.21
CA VAL A 125 4.86 17.00 -3.24
C VAL A 125 4.96 17.83 -4.51
N ASN A 126 6.11 17.82 -5.16
CA ASN A 126 6.33 18.52 -6.42
C ASN A 126 6.21 17.56 -7.60
N LEU A 127 5.37 17.88 -8.58
CA LEU A 127 5.45 17.27 -9.91
C LEU A 127 6.57 17.96 -10.68
N VAL A 128 7.67 17.24 -10.95
CA VAL A 128 8.92 17.84 -11.47
C VAL A 128 9.28 17.43 -12.90
N GLY A 129 8.50 16.51 -13.49
CA GLY A 129 8.76 16.03 -14.84
C GLY A 129 7.87 14.87 -15.20
N GLY A 130 8.21 14.21 -16.31
CA GLY A 130 7.38 13.16 -16.85
C GLY A 130 7.72 12.82 -18.28
N ASP A 131 6.90 11.95 -18.85
CA ASP A 131 6.92 11.58 -20.26
C ASP A 131 5.49 11.49 -20.80
N THR A 132 5.29 11.67 -22.10
CA THR A 132 3.96 11.64 -22.72
C THR A 132 4.02 10.96 -24.07
N ASN A 133 3.27 9.87 -24.21
CA ASN A 133 3.22 9.07 -25.43
C ASN A 133 1.78 8.82 -25.87
N ARG A 134 1.60 8.49 -27.16
CA ARG A 134 0.34 7.96 -27.68
C ARG A 134 0.17 6.50 -27.26
N ALA A 135 -1.03 6.12 -26.85
CA ALA A 135 -1.40 4.75 -26.50
C ALA A 135 -2.87 4.48 -26.84
N ASP A 136 -3.28 3.22 -26.96
CA ASP A 136 -4.67 2.86 -27.27
C ASP A 136 -5.63 3.07 -26.08
N ARG A 137 -5.08 3.10 -24.87
CA ARG A 137 -5.81 3.26 -23.60
C ARG A 137 -5.11 4.28 -22.72
N LEU A 138 -5.86 4.91 -21.81
CA LEU A 138 -5.26 5.79 -20.83
C LEU A 138 -4.43 4.97 -19.83
N VAL A 139 -3.13 5.25 -19.79
CA VAL A 139 -2.18 4.71 -18.82
C VAL A 139 -1.51 5.87 -18.11
N VAL A 140 -1.51 5.84 -16.78
CA VAL A 140 -0.85 6.84 -15.95
C VAL A 140 0.12 6.12 -15.03
N SER A 141 1.42 6.27 -15.27
CA SER A 141 2.47 5.78 -14.39
C SER A 141 3.10 6.94 -13.65
N VAL A 142 3.17 6.82 -12.33
CA VAL A 142 3.80 7.82 -11.48
C VAL A 142 4.95 7.14 -10.76
N ALA A 143 6.10 7.81 -10.73
CA ALA A 143 7.21 7.43 -9.85
C ALA A 143 7.42 8.55 -8.85
N ILE A 144 7.58 8.19 -7.58
CA ILE A 144 7.69 9.12 -6.46
C ILE A 144 9.00 8.91 -5.70
N LEU A 145 9.63 10.03 -5.38
CA LEU A 145 10.77 10.11 -4.48
C LEU A 145 10.30 10.68 -3.14
N GLY A 146 10.56 9.92 -2.08
CA GLY A 146 10.41 10.35 -0.70
C GLY A 146 11.73 10.28 0.06
N GLU A 147 11.68 10.73 1.30
CA GLU A 147 12.81 10.70 2.23
C GLU A 147 12.37 10.14 3.58
N VAL A 148 13.29 9.47 4.26
CA VAL A 148 13.11 9.01 5.65
C VAL A 148 14.41 9.26 6.42
N PRO A 149 14.37 9.55 7.74
CA PRO A 149 15.61 9.65 8.51
C PRO A 149 16.44 8.38 8.36
N ARG A 150 17.77 8.53 8.32
CA ARG A 150 18.69 7.44 8.04
C ARG A 150 18.44 6.23 8.95
N GLY A 151 18.27 5.05 8.35
CA GLY A 151 18.00 3.79 9.06
C GLY A 151 16.65 3.74 9.79
N ARG A 152 15.69 4.61 9.44
CA ARG A 152 14.36 4.68 10.05
C ARG A 152 13.22 4.31 9.10
N ALA A 153 13.52 3.83 7.89
CA ALA A 153 12.50 3.20 7.04
C ALA A 153 11.80 2.10 7.83
N VAL A 154 10.47 2.11 7.83
CA VAL A 154 9.69 0.97 8.32
C VAL A 154 9.49 0.06 7.12
N LEU A 155 9.80 -1.22 7.28
CA LEU A 155 9.72 -2.21 6.22
C LEU A 155 8.51 -3.12 6.45
N ARG A 156 8.11 -3.91 5.46
CA ARG A 156 7.23 -5.07 5.66
C ARG A 156 7.88 -6.12 6.57
N SER A 157 9.20 -6.19 6.54
CA SER A 157 10.00 -7.03 7.44
C SER A 157 10.20 -6.39 8.82
N GLY A 158 10.23 -7.23 9.86
CA GLY A 158 10.57 -6.82 11.23
C GLY A 158 9.50 -7.13 12.26
N ALA A 159 8.31 -7.57 11.83
CA ALA A 159 7.25 -8.03 12.72
C ALA A 159 7.72 -9.22 13.57
N ARG A 160 7.27 -9.26 14.83
CA ARG A 160 7.71 -10.26 15.82
C ARG A 160 6.53 -10.95 16.46
N ALA A 161 6.69 -12.23 16.80
CA ALA A 161 5.70 -12.96 17.57
C ALA A 161 5.35 -12.19 18.86
N GLY A 162 4.06 -12.02 19.10
CA GLY A 162 3.52 -11.21 20.19
C GLY A 162 3.18 -9.76 19.82
N ASP A 163 3.65 -9.23 18.69
CA ASP A 163 3.21 -7.93 18.20
C ASP A 163 1.69 -7.93 17.99
N VAL A 164 1.07 -6.78 18.27
CA VAL A 164 -0.34 -6.53 17.96
C VAL A 164 -0.43 -5.91 16.57
N ILE A 165 -1.31 -6.47 15.75
CA ILE A 165 -1.59 -6.00 14.39
C ILE A 165 -2.66 -4.93 14.48
N PHE A 166 -2.41 -3.79 13.84
CA PHE A 166 -3.35 -2.69 13.73
C PHE A 166 -3.64 -2.36 12.28
N VAL A 167 -4.83 -1.78 12.05
CA VAL A 167 -5.16 -1.10 10.80
C VAL A 167 -5.68 0.31 11.10
N THR A 168 -5.43 1.26 10.20
CA THR A 168 -6.11 2.57 10.26
C THR A 168 -7.48 2.51 9.60
N GLY A 169 -8.41 3.35 10.05
CA GLY A 169 -9.70 3.52 9.35
C GLY A 169 -10.56 2.26 9.26
N GLY A 170 -11.51 2.27 8.32
CA GLY A 170 -12.40 1.15 8.04
C GLY A 170 -12.06 0.48 6.71
N LEU A 171 -12.40 -0.80 6.60
CA LEU A 171 -12.02 -1.70 5.52
C LEU A 171 -13.22 -2.09 4.64
N GLY A 172 -12.92 -2.33 3.36
CA GLY A 172 -13.84 -2.83 2.34
C GLY A 172 -14.74 -1.78 1.72
N GLY A 173 -15.34 -2.13 0.58
CA GLY A 173 -16.30 -1.31 -0.15
C GLY A 173 -15.68 -0.16 -0.93
N SER A 174 -14.35 -0.17 -1.15
CA SER A 174 -13.65 0.99 -1.70
C SER A 174 -14.08 1.32 -3.14
N TYR A 175 -14.18 0.31 -3.99
CA TYR A 175 -14.70 0.44 -5.37
C TYR A 175 -16.15 0.91 -5.39
N ARG A 176 -17.03 0.24 -4.63
CA ARG A 176 -18.48 0.51 -4.61
C ARG A 176 -18.80 1.93 -4.15
N SER A 177 -18.05 2.43 -3.17
CA SER A 177 -18.24 3.76 -2.60
C SER A 177 -17.52 4.87 -3.39
N GLY A 178 -16.65 4.51 -4.34
CA GLY A 178 -15.74 5.45 -4.98
C GLY A 178 -14.61 5.96 -4.08
N LYS A 179 -14.46 5.43 -2.85
CA LYS A 179 -13.38 5.82 -1.91
C LYS A 179 -12.01 5.74 -2.58
N HIS A 180 -11.74 4.67 -3.32
CA HIS A 180 -10.46 4.46 -4.01
C HIS A 180 -10.05 5.59 -4.97
N LEU A 181 -11.00 6.37 -5.48
CA LEU A 181 -10.72 7.48 -6.40
C LEU A 181 -10.30 8.79 -5.69
N ARG A 182 -10.68 8.96 -4.41
CA ARG A 182 -10.44 10.19 -3.63
C ARG A 182 -9.96 9.95 -2.21
N PHE A 183 -9.43 8.77 -1.92
CA PHE A 183 -8.91 8.48 -0.58
C PHE A 183 -7.80 9.46 -0.21
N ARG A 184 -7.59 9.60 1.10
CA ARG A 184 -6.52 10.42 1.65
C ARG A 184 -5.41 9.50 2.15
N PRO A 185 -4.22 9.49 1.52
CA PRO A 185 -3.07 8.76 2.03
C PRO A 185 -2.82 9.07 3.49
N ARG A 186 -2.53 8.03 4.27
CA ARG A 186 -2.39 8.05 5.74
C ARG A 186 -1.05 8.61 6.21
N LEU A 187 -0.55 9.64 5.53
CA LEU A 187 0.75 10.23 5.82
C LEU A 187 0.80 10.83 7.23
N LYS A 188 -0.28 11.47 7.71
CA LYS A 188 -0.31 12.05 9.06
C LYS A 188 -0.25 10.97 10.13
N GLU A 189 -1.01 9.90 9.95
CA GLU A 189 -1.04 8.71 10.79
C GLU A 189 0.33 8.02 10.80
N SER A 190 0.92 7.75 9.63
CA SER A 190 2.27 7.20 9.50
C SER A 190 3.30 8.04 10.26
N ARG A 191 3.33 9.35 10.04
CA ARG A 191 4.27 10.26 10.71
C ARG A 191 4.10 10.28 12.22
N PHE A 192 2.88 10.17 12.72
CA PHE A 192 2.60 10.02 14.14
C PHE A 192 3.12 8.67 14.67
N LEU A 193 2.81 7.58 13.99
CA LEU A 193 3.21 6.21 14.36
C LEU A 193 4.74 6.09 14.45
N VAL A 194 5.48 6.49 13.42
CA VAL A 194 6.94 6.34 13.41
C VAL A 194 7.63 7.20 14.46
N ARG A 195 7.12 8.42 14.73
CA ARG A 195 7.72 9.33 15.73
C ARG A 195 7.45 8.89 17.17
N ARG A 196 6.27 8.34 17.44
CA ARG A 196 5.82 8.08 18.82
C ARG A 196 5.91 6.61 19.22
N PHE A 197 5.75 5.71 18.26
CA PHE A 197 5.63 4.28 18.51
C PHE A 197 6.71 3.46 17.81
N GLY A 198 7.20 3.83 16.62
CA GLY A 198 8.24 3.06 15.93
C GLY A 198 7.78 1.62 15.67
N PRO A 199 6.87 1.43 14.69
CA PRO A 199 6.34 0.11 14.36
C PRO A 199 7.45 -0.85 13.91
N HIS A 200 7.24 -2.14 14.19
CA HIS A 200 8.16 -3.19 13.80
C HIS A 200 8.04 -3.54 12.32
N ALA A 201 6.83 -3.48 11.77
CA ALA A 201 6.55 -3.61 10.35
C ALA A 201 5.33 -2.77 9.98
N MET A 202 5.24 -2.36 8.72
CA MET A 202 4.13 -1.59 8.16
C MET A 202 4.01 -1.86 6.65
N ILE A 203 2.78 -1.78 6.15
CA ILE A 203 2.40 -1.84 4.73
C ILE A 203 1.13 -1.00 4.57
N ASP A 204 0.83 -0.48 3.38
CA ASP A 204 -0.52 0.01 3.10
C ASP A 204 -1.43 -1.13 2.59
N VAL A 205 -2.74 -0.87 2.60
CA VAL A 205 -3.76 -1.88 2.23
C VAL A 205 -4.27 -1.58 0.82
N SER A 206 -3.53 -2.06 -0.19
CA SER A 206 -3.84 -1.90 -1.61
C SER A 206 -4.57 -3.11 -2.20
N ASP A 207 -4.20 -4.33 -1.79
CA ASP A 207 -4.73 -5.59 -2.34
C ASP A 207 -5.69 -6.30 -1.36
N GLY A 208 -5.88 -5.68 -0.21
CA GLY A 208 -6.71 -6.15 0.88
C GLY A 208 -5.88 -6.78 1.99
N VAL A 209 -6.39 -6.68 3.23
CA VAL A 209 -5.67 -7.11 4.43
C VAL A 209 -5.23 -8.57 4.34
N ALA A 210 -5.99 -9.44 3.68
CA ALA A 210 -5.60 -10.82 3.48
C ALA A 210 -4.27 -10.96 2.71
N SER A 211 -4.11 -10.26 1.58
CA SER A 211 -2.86 -10.28 0.81
C SER A 211 -1.75 -9.54 1.54
N ASP A 212 -2.03 -8.33 2.03
CA ASP A 212 -1.02 -7.44 2.57
C ASP A 212 -0.45 -7.93 3.91
N LEU A 213 -1.27 -8.58 4.75
CA LEU A 213 -0.78 -9.22 5.96
C LEU A 213 0.14 -10.41 5.66
N ARG A 214 -0.12 -11.16 4.59
CA ARG A 214 0.78 -12.26 4.17
C ARG A 214 2.12 -11.73 3.75
N ARG A 215 2.17 -10.60 3.03
CA ARG A 215 3.43 -9.93 2.65
C ARG A 215 4.27 -9.59 3.89
N ILE A 216 3.65 -9.01 4.93
CA ILE A 216 4.33 -8.79 6.23
C ILE A 216 4.81 -10.11 6.84
N CYS A 217 3.95 -11.13 6.89
CA CYS A 217 4.28 -12.42 7.51
C CYS A 217 5.42 -13.15 6.79
N GLU A 218 5.44 -13.12 5.46
CA GLU A 218 6.48 -13.72 4.63
C GLU A 218 7.81 -13.01 4.81
N ALA A 219 7.81 -11.67 4.69
CA ALA A 219 8.99 -10.82 4.85
C ALA A 219 9.58 -10.88 6.27
N SER A 220 8.74 -11.08 7.28
CA SER A 220 9.15 -11.18 8.69
C SER A 220 9.36 -12.61 9.19
N HIS A 221 9.05 -13.63 8.37
CA HIS A 221 9.08 -15.05 8.75
C HIS A 221 8.24 -15.38 10.01
N VAL A 222 7.02 -14.88 10.05
CA VAL A 222 6.05 -15.07 11.15
C VAL A 222 4.71 -15.55 10.62
N GLY A 223 3.78 -15.87 11.52
CA GLY A 223 2.36 -16.08 11.23
C GLY A 223 1.52 -14.97 11.84
N ALA A 224 0.20 -15.02 11.64
CA ALA A 224 -0.72 -14.05 12.21
C ALA A 224 -2.07 -14.69 12.56
N VAL A 225 -2.73 -14.16 13.59
CA VAL A 225 -4.12 -14.49 13.91
C VAL A 225 -4.91 -13.20 14.06
N LEU A 226 -5.84 -12.98 13.14
CA LEU A 226 -6.82 -11.88 13.21
C LEU A 226 -8.01 -12.27 14.08
N SER A 227 -8.60 -11.30 14.78
CA SER A 227 -9.91 -11.44 15.42
C SER A 227 -10.98 -10.92 14.46
N HIS A 228 -11.96 -11.78 14.16
CA HIS A 228 -13.05 -11.45 13.26
C HIS A 228 -13.88 -10.26 13.77
N GLU A 229 -14.15 -10.21 15.07
CA GLU A 229 -14.98 -9.19 15.72
C GLU A 229 -14.29 -7.82 15.77
N ALA A 230 -12.95 -7.81 15.67
CA ALA A 230 -12.15 -6.61 15.73
C ALA A 230 -11.98 -5.90 14.37
N ILE A 231 -12.39 -6.52 13.26
CA ILE A 231 -12.21 -5.95 11.91
C ILE A 231 -13.13 -4.73 11.72
N PRO A 232 -12.59 -3.51 11.51
CA PRO A 232 -13.39 -2.31 11.33
C PRO A 232 -13.96 -2.27 9.90
N LEU A 233 -15.27 -2.40 9.75
CA LEU A 233 -15.93 -2.35 8.43
C LEU A 233 -16.31 -0.92 8.05
N ASN A 234 -16.11 -0.55 6.78
CA ASN A 234 -16.76 0.65 6.24
C ASN A 234 -18.29 0.47 6.17
N PRO A 235 -19.07 1.57 6.19
CA PRO A 235 -20.52 1.50 6.03
C PRO A 235 -20.93 0.75 4.74
N GLY A 236 -21.90 -0.15 4.85
CA GLY A 236 -22.44 -0.91 3.72
C GLY A 236 -21.61 -2.12 3.27
N VAL A 237 -20.52 -2.45 3.96
CA VAL A 237 -19.75 -3.67 3.70
C VAL A 237 -20.47 -4.88 4.34
N PRO A 238 -20.79 -5.93 3.57
CA PRO A 238 -21.72 -6.97 4.01
C PRO A 238 -21.11 -8.01 4.97
N SER A 239 -19.78 -8.17 4.98
CA SER A 239 -19.10 -9.14 5.84
C SER A 239 -17.61 -8.82 6.02
N VAL A 240 -17.02 -9.41 7.05
CA VAL A 240 -15.57 -9.36 7.31
C VAL A 240 -14.79 -10.05 6.21
N GLU A 241 -15.25 -11.21 5.74
CA GLU A 241 -14.60 -11.93 4.64
C GLU A 241 -14.52 -11.06 3.38
N ARG A 242 -15.57 -10.29 3.09
CA ARG A 242 -15.54 -9.36 1.96
C ARG A 242 -14.53 -8.24 2.21
N ALA A 243 -14.51 -7.63 3.39
CA ALA A 243 -13.59 -6.55 3.72
C ALA A 243 -12.12 -6.96 3.67
N LEU A 244 -11.79 -8.17 4.10
CA LEU A 244 -10.42 -8.68 4.14
C LEU A 244 -9.86 -8.97 2.75
N GLY A 245 -10.72 -9.34 1.80
CA GLY A 245 -10.35 -9.61 0.41
C GLY A 245 -10.63 -8.46 -0.57
N ASP A 246 -11.23 -7.34 -0.12
CA ASP A 246 -11.41 -6.15 -0.94
C ASP A 246 -10.13 -5.32 -0.89
N GLY A 247 -9.70 -4.79 -2.05
CA GLY A 247 -8.54 -3.93 -2.16
C GLY A 247 -8.87 -2.43 -2.19
N GLU A 248 -7.84 -1.64 -2.43
CA GLU A 248 -7.84 -0.20 -2.64
C GLU A 248 -8.40 0.62 -1.48
N ASP A 249 -8.22 0.13 -0.25
CA ASP A 249 -8.57 0.85 0.96
C ASP A 249 -7.55 1.95 1.29
N PHE A 250 -6.27 1.70 1.00
CA PHE A 250 -5.11 2.57 1.25
C PHE A 250 -5.03 3.05 2.70
N GLU A 251 -5.43 2.16 3.60
CA GLU A 251 -5.19 2.25 5.04
C GLU A 251 -3.77 1.75 5.35
N LEU A 252 -3.26 1.98 6.57
CA LEU A 252 -1.99 1.38 7.00
C LEU A 252 -2.27 0.15 7.85
N LEU A 253 -1.62 -0.96 7.53
CA LEU A 253 -1.55 -2.18 8.31
C LEU A 253 -0.16 -2.26 8.96
N PHE A 254 -0.08 -2.35 10.29
CA PHE A 254 1.20 -2.26 10.99
C PHE A 254 1.25 -3.08 12.29
N CYS A 255 2.47 -3.38 12.73
CA CYS A 255 2.74 -4.21 13.90
C CYS A 255 3.41 -3.40 15.03
N LEU A 256 2.84 -3.46 16.23
CA LEU A 256 3.39 -2.83 17.43
C LEU A 256 3.67 -3.84 18.54
N PRO A 257 4.75 -3.68 19.33
CA PRO A 257 4.95 -4.49 20.52
C PRO A 257 3.83 -4.22 21.56
N PRO A 258 3.42 -5.22 22.37
CA PRO A 258 2.26 -5.16 23.25
C PRO A 258 2.15 -3.90 24.12
N GLY A 259 3.25 -3.46 24.75
CA GLY A 259 3.23 -2.26 25.60
C GLY A 259 2.92 -0.98 24.81
N LYS A 260 3.44 -0.87 23.58
CA LYS A 260 3.17 0.27 22.70
C LYS A 260 1.76 0.21 22.11
N ALA A 261 1.29 -0.99 21.79
CA ALA A 261 -0.07 -1.25 21.35
C ALA A 261 -1.10 -0.83 22.41
N ALA A 262 -0.91 -1.27 23.66
CA ALA A 262 -1.78 -0.89 24.78
C ALA A 262 -1.79 0.64 24.98
N ARG A 263 -0.64 1.30 24.87
CA ARG A 263 -0.54 2.77 24.97
C ARG A 263 -1.29 3.48 23.85
N LEU A 264 -1.21 3.00 22.61
CA LEU A 264 -1.93 3.58 21.47
C LEU A 264 -3.45 3.41 21.64
N ALA A 265 -3.90 2.23 22.06
CA ALA A 265 -5.32 1.94 22.30
C ALA A 265 -5.90 2.77 23.45
N ALA A 266 -5.15 2.97 24.53
CA ALA A 266 -5.59 3.77 25.67
C ALA A 266 -5.58 5.28 25.39
N HIS A 267 -4.68 5.76 24.52
CA HIS A 267 -4.50 7.17 24.23
C HIS A 267 -4.44 7.43 22.71
N PRO A 268 -5.54 7.20 21.99
CA PRO A 268 -5.58 7.46 20.57
C PRO A 268 -5.39 8.97 20.31
N PRO A 269 -4.63 9.36 19.27
CA PRO A 269 -4.39 10.76 18.95
C PRO A 269 -5.69 11.46 18.52
N LYS A 270 -5.95 12.65 19.09
CA LYS A 270 -7.04 13.50 18.63
C LYS A 270 -6.71 14.07 17.24
N GLY A 271 -7.70 14.11 16.35
CA GLY A 271 -7.58 14.73 15.02
C GLY A 271 -6.93 13.86 13.93
N LEU A 272 -6.65 12.59 14.21
CA LEU A 272 -6.27 11.57 13.22
C LEU A 272 -7.37 10.54 13.06
N GLY A 273 -7.30 9.74 11.98
CA GLY A 273 -8.17 8.58 11.82
C GLY A 273 -8.02 7.56 12.96
N PRO A 274 -9.01 6.67 13.15
CA PRO A 274 -8.95 5.66 14.20
C PRO A 274 -7.88 4.60 13.89
N PHE A 275 -7.34 3.99 14.94
CA PHE A 275 -6.38 2.88 14.89
C PHE A 275 -7.03 1.68 15.57
N HIS A 276 -7.26 0.61 14.81
CA HIS A 276 -7.99 -0.57 15.28
C HIS A 276 -7.02 -1.72 15.50
N PRO A 277 -6.88 -2.27 16.73
CA PRO A 277 -6.16 -3.52 16.93
C PRO A 277 -7.01 -4.66 16.36
N ILE A 278 -6.49 -5.38 15.38
CA ILE A 278 -7.25 -6.40 14.62
C ILE A 278 -6.72 -7.82 14.83
N GLY A 279 -5.59 -8.01 15.50
CA GLY A 279 -5.00 -9.33 15.66
C GLY A 279 -3.64 -9.31 16.32
N LYS A 280 -2.94 -10.44 16.22
CA LYS A 280 -1.58 -10.61 16.76
C LYS A 280 -0.70 -11.39 15.80
N ILE A 281 0.58 -11.04 15.79
CA ILE A 281 1.63 -11.81 15.14
C ILE A 281 1.96 -13.02 16.02
N VAL A 282 2.12 -14.18 15.40
CA VAL A 282 2.37 -15.47 16.05
C VAL A 282 3.55 -16.19 15.38
N PRO A 283 4.07 -17.30 15.93
CA PRO A 283 5.09 -18.09 15.24
C PRO A 283 4.63 -18.56 13.85
N LYS A 284 5.55 -18.60 12.88
CA LYS A 284 5.27 -18.99 11.48
C LYS A 284 4.57 -20.34 11.34
N SER A 285 4.87 -21.29 12.23
CA SER A 285 4.26 -22.63 12.25
C SER A 285 2.73 -22.62 12.43
N LEU A 286 2.15 -21.52 12.91
CA LEU A 286 0.71 -21.39 13.08
C LEU A 286 -0.01 -20.84 11.84
N GLY A 287 0.72 -20.40 10.81
CA GLY A 287 0.17 -19.85 9.58
C GLY A 287 -0.49 -18.47 9.76
N VAL A 288 -1.28 -18.06 8.76
CA VAL A 288 -2.04 -16.80 8.75
C VAL A 288 -3.53 -17.12 8.81
N LYS A 289 -4.15 -16.79 9.94
CA LYS A 289 -5.49 -17.26 10.31
C LYS A 289 -6.40 -16.14 10.77
N ILE A 290 -7.69 -16.43 10.79
CA ILE A 290 -8.74 -15.62 11.41
C ILE A 290 -9.51 -16.45 12.43
N LEU A 291 -9.72 -15.88 13.61
CA LEU A 291 -10.45 -16.45 14.72
C LEU A 291 -11.76 -15.67 14.90
N ARG A 292 -12.87 -16.41 14.94
CA ARG A 292 -14.18 -15.91 15.39
C ARG A 292 -14.43 -16.46 16.80
N GLU A 293 -14.99 -15.64 17.69
CA GLU A 293 -15.23 -16.02 19.08
C GLU A 293 -16.03 -17.34 19.17
N GLY A 294 -15.58 -18.24 20.05
CA GLY A 294 -16.17 -19.57 20.22
C GLY A 294 -15.94 -20.56 19.06
N ARG A 295 -15.08 -20.24 18.08
CA ARG A 295 -14.76 -21.12 16.94
C ARG A 295 -13.27 -21.44 16.86
N VAL A 296 -12.93 -22.47 16.08
CA VAL A 296 -11.53 -22.81 15.75
C VAL A 296 -10.99 -21.79 14.72
N PRO A 297 -9.73 -21.34 14.83
CA PRO A 297 -9.10 -20.50 13.81
C PRO A 297 -9.14 -21.14 12.41
N ARG A 298 -9.51 -20.36 11.40
CA ARG A 298 -9.54 -20.77 9.99
C ARG A 298 -8.44 -20.04 9.22
N ASP A 299 -7.99 -20.60 8.10
CA ASP A 299 -7.08 -19.88 7.20
C ASP A 299 -7.74 -18.62 6.65
N LEU A 300 -6.94 -17.56 6.48
CA LEU A 300 -7.43 -16.24 6.08
C LEU A 300 -7.92 -16.19 4.61
N GLY A 301 -7.62 -17.20 3.78
CA GLY A 301 -7.98 -17.27 2.34
C GLY A 301 -7.12 -16.35 1.45
N GLU A 302 -6.89 -16.70 0.18
CA GLU A 302 -6.06 -15.90 -0.75
C GLU A 302 -6.73 -14.55 -1.10
N GLY A 303 -5.95 -13.48 -1.30
CA GLY A 303 -6.44 -12.16 -1.73
C GLY A 303 -6.17 -11.89 -3.22
N PHE A 304 -6.16 -10.62 -3.64
CA PHE A 304 -6.04 -10.21 -5.05
C PHE A 304 -4.66 -10.55 -5.68
N ASP A 305 -4.64 -10.88 -6.98
CA ASP A 305 -3.45 -11.15 -7.82
C ASP A 305 -3.70 -10.65 -9.25
N HIS A 306 -2.82 -9.80 -9.79
CA HIS A 306 -3.01 -9.14 -11.08
C HIS A 306 -3.08 -10.09 -12.30
N PHE A 307 -2.58 -11.32 -12.17
CA PHE A 307 -2.52 -12.29 -13.27
C PHE A 307 -3.45 -13.50 -13.07
N LYS A 308 -4.21 -13.58 -11.97
CA LYS A 308 -5.13 -14.69 -11.69
C LYS A 308 -6.60 -14.32 -11.83
#